data_AF-A0A522PAU9-F1
#
_entry.id   AF-A0A522PAU9-F1
#
_cell.length_a   1.000
_cell.length_b   1.000
_cell.length_c   1.000
_cell.angle_alpha   90.00
_cell.angle_beta   90.00
_cell.angle_gamma   90.00
#
_symmetry.space_group_name_H-M   'P 1'
#
loop_
_entity.id
_entity.type
_entity.pdbx_description
1 polymer ?
#
loop_
_entity_poly.entity_id
_entity_poly.type
_entity_poly.pdbx_seq_one_letter_code
_entity_poly.pdbx_strand_id
1 'polypeptide(L)'
;MVALPGRGPGATELDRGSRLPMTARHEARSTEPRLIDREQTVPPVAPAAAPRGPRLGELLLEAREHKGVDLYRAERDTKIRVKYLEALERSDFSKLPGAVYTKGFLRNYAIYLGLDPEAVLGQWKAEVGTVKLDTAVVIPPRPLEAPRGGLTFTPGVFFGALLIAGVALFAIYVGYQLLRFNQPPILTITSPSTVVTTIDAAQTTLAGTSAPGITITIQAPGDQVYRLAADSAGRWSQVVPLAKGRNQFSIVATDPATAKLSPSTDLIITVPLPSPGPESPTLTVTSPTDGTSFQNGAIPIQGTTTATTITVSATYAGPVSATSSPPPASPQSSAKPAATPKPPASKRITVGSDGSFSDSYQLAPGRWALTITASGAFDRATTEQRTVSVAFTGVDLVVAIRGGPAWIKVWLDGQLATGFEAGQTEAAGKTLEFTAKTSIEVRTGNAGATDFTLNGTALGALGGAGVPQTWLFQPPDPPQQTNRVY
;
A
#
# COMPACT_ATOMS: atom_id res chain seq x y z
N MET A 1 58.26 18.70 17.13
CA MET A 1 59.13 17.82 16.32
C MET A 1 58.27 17.25 15.22
N VAL A 2 58.53 17.39 13.91
CA VAL A 2 59.77 17.71 13.16
C VAL A 2 59.36 18.61 11.96
N ALA A 3 59.79 19.88 11.89
CA ALA A 3 60.88 20.46 11.07
C ALA A 3 60.57 20.83 9.59
N LEU A 4 60.81 22.11 9.28
CA LEU A 4 60.98 22.77 7.95
C LEU A 4 62.29 22.29 7.26
N PRO A 5 62.67 22.64 5.99
CA PRO A 5 62.36 23.85 5.16
C PRO A 5 62.07 23.54 3.65
N GLY A 6 62.00 24.44 2.65
CA GLY A 6 61.96 25.92 2.55
C GLY A 6 62.42 26.44 1.15
N ARG A 7 62.31 27.76 0.91
CA ARG A 7 62.96 28.58 -0.18
C ARG A 7 62.41 28.52 -1.63
N GLY A 8 62.07 29.69 -2.20
CA GLY A 8 61.96 29.95 -3.66
C GLY A 8 63.28 30.51 -4.22
N PRO A 9 63.32 31.46 -5.19
CA PRO A 9 62.29 32.00 -6.09
C PRO A 9 62.69 31.86 -7.60
N GLY A 10 61.97 32.48 -8.54
CA GLY A 10 62.41 32.57 -9.95
C GLY A 10 61.62 33.60 -10.78
N ALA A 11 62.34 34.53 -11.42
CA ALA A 11 61.79 35.54 -12.31
C ALA A 11 62.61 35.60 -13.62
N THR A 12 61.91 35.71 -14.76
CA THR A 12 62.41 36.04 -16.10
C THR A 12 61.16 36.48 -16.90
N GLU A 13 60.96 37.72 -17.35
CA GLU A 13 61.76 38.65 -18.16
C GLU A 13 61.88 38.28 -19.66
N LEU A 14 61.22 39.10 -20.49
CA LEU A 14 61.43 39.47 -21.91
C LEU A 14 60.28 40.47 -22.23
N ASP A 15 60.45 41.78 -22.42
CA ASP A 15 61.24 42.52 -23.44
C ASP A 15 60.61 42.35 -24.86
N ARG A 16 60.36 43.37 -25.71
CA ARG A 16 60.87 44.76 -25.82
C ARG A 16 59.95 45.69 -26.65
N GLY A 17 59.97 47.01 -26.37
CA GLY A 17 59.74 48.11 -27.34
C GLY A 17 58.29 48.54 -27.67
N SER A 18 57.96 49.79 -28.02
CA SER A 18 58.78 51.02 -28.15
C SER A 18 57.99 52.34 -28.03
N ARG A 19 58.59 53.32 -27.35
CA ARG A 19 58.55 54.82 -27.43
C ARG A 19 57.57 55.46 -28.47
N LEU A 20 56.61 56.34 -28.08
CA LEU A 20 56.70 57.80 -27.77
C LEU A 20 57.04 58.73 -28.98
N PRO A 21 56.72 60.05 -29.03
CA PRO A 21 55.69 60.86 -28.31
C PRO A 21 55.02 62.03 -29.13
N MET A 22 54.24 62.88 -28.44
CA MET A 22 54.17 64.38 -28.53
C MET A 22 53.49 65.17 -29.69
N THR A 23 52.45 65.93 -29.29
CA THR A 23 52.18 67.40 -29.51
C THR A 23 52.45 68.11 -30.85
N ALA A 24 51.49 68.97 -31.28
CA ALA A 24 51.74 70.40 -31.56
C ALA A 24 50.43 71.22 -31.75
N ARG A 25 50.57 72.55 -31.82
CA ARG A 25 49.56 73.62 -31.84
C ARG A 25 49.89 74.61 -32.99
N HIS A 26 49.07 75.64 -33.19
CA HIS A 26 49.32 76.93 -33.87
C HIS A 26 48.77 77.22 -35.29
N GLU A 27 48.81 78.51 -35.61
CA GLU A 27 47.96 79.31 -36.50
C GLU A 27 48.61 79.66 -37.86
N ALA A 28 47.93 80.59 -38.58
CA ALA A 28 48.37 81.50 -39.66
C ALA A 28 47.81 81.14 -41.05
N ARG A 29 46.87 81.90 -41.62
CA ARG A 29 46.93 83.29 -42.16
C ARG A 29 47.69 83.38 -43.49
N SER A 30 46.94 83.44 -44.60
CA SER A 30 47.21 84.18 -45.86
C SER A 30 46.05 83.96 -46.86
N THR A 31 45.74 84.78 -47.88
CA THR A 31 45.89 86.24 -48.14
C THR A 31 44.89 86.62 -49.26
N GLU A 32 44.51 87.90 -49.35
CA GLU A 32 43.63 88.52 -50.39
C GLU A 32 44.32 88.61 -51.80
N PRO A 33 43.66 89.00 -52.94
CA PRO A 33 42.75 90.15 -53.04
C PRO A 33 41.60 90.18 -54.10
N ARG A 34 40.53 90.92 -53.74
CA ARG A 34 39.94 92.06 -54.50
C ARG A 34 39.71 91.94 -56.02
N LEU A 35 38.44 91.96 -56.43
CA LEU A 35 37.99 92.93 -57.43
C LEU A 35 36.53 93.34 -57.18
N ILE A 36 36.25 94.60 -57.53
CA ILE A 36 34.99 95.30 -57.29
C ILE A 36 34.36 95.47 -58.67
N ASP A 37 33.06 95.21 -58.81
CA ASP A 37 32.24 96.14 -59.59
C ASP A 37 30.77 96.10 -59.15
N ARG A 38 30.19 97.31 -59.08
CA ARG A 38 28.78 97.59 -58.87
C ARG A 38 28.24 98.07 -60.19
N GLU A 39 27.18 97.46 -60.71
CA GLU A 39 26.26 98.21 -61.56
C GLU A 39 24.82 97.83 -61.27
N GLN A 40 24.04 98.84 -60.89
CA GLN A 40 22.60 98.76 -60.73
C GLN A 40 21.96 99.30 -62.01
N THR A 41 21.09 98.54 -62.65
CA THR A 41 20.10 99.10 -63.59
C THR A 41 18.71 98.54 -63.30
N VAL A 42 17.74 99.44 -63.26
CA VAL A 42 16.32 99.22 -62.94
C VAL A 42 15.53 99.23 -64.25
N PRO A 43 14.42 98.46 -64.40
CA PRO A 43 13.95 97.98 -65.69
C PRO A 43 12.92 98.91 -66.37
N PRO A 44 12.58 98.66 -67.65
CA PRO A 44 11.38 99.23 -68.27
C PRO A 44 10.34 98.19 -68.73
N VAL A 45 9.10 98.46 -68.30
CA VAL A 45 7.85 98.40 -69.09
C VAL A 45 7.37 97.05 -69.66
N ALA A 46 6.23 96.59 -69.12
CA ALA A 46 5.36 95.60 -69.75
C ALA A 46 4.45 96.25 -70.82
N PRO A 47 4.18 95.58 -71.97
CA PRO A 47 3.15 96.01 -72.92
C PRO A 47 1.76 95.45 -72.58
N ALA A 48 0.73 96.19 -72.98
CA ALA A 48 -0.68 95.93 -72.66
C ALA A 48 -1.34 94.81 -73.47
N ALA A 49 -2.55 94.42 -73.06
CA ALA A 49 -3.27 93.25 -73.59
C ALA A 49 -3.96 93.48 -74.94
N ALA A 50 -3.91 92.45 -75.79
CA ALA A 50 -4.79 92.22 -76.93
C ALA A 50 -6.04 91.40 -76.50
N PRO A 51 -7.17 91.44 -77.23
CA PRO A 51 -8.43 90.86 -76.78
C PRO A 51 -8.34 89.33 -76.73
N ARG A 52 -8.58 88.77 -75.55
CA ARG A 52 -8.77 87.34 -75.34
C ARG A 52 -10.27 87.06 -75.25
N GLY A 53 -10.68 85.84 -75.54
CA GLY A 53 -11.99 85.34 -75.10
C GLY A 53 -12.12 85.41 -73.56
N PRO A 54 -13.29 85.07 -73.00
CA PRO A 54 -13.52 85.10 -71.55
C PRO A 54 -12.37 84.38 -70.85
N ARG A 55 -11.72 85.07 -69.90
CA ARG A 55 -10.52 84.53 -69.24
C ARG A 55 -10.88 83.25 -68.51
N LEU A 56 -9.91 82.36 -68.30
CA LEU A 56 -10.19 81.05 -67.73
C LEU A 56 -10.91 81.15 -66.37
N GLY A 57 -10.53 82.11 -65.54
CA GLY A 57 -11.24 82.36 -64.27
C GLY A 57 -12.69 82.82 -64.45
N GLU A 58 -12.97 83.66 -65.45
CA GLU A 58 -14.32 84.13 -65.79
C GLU A 58 -15.18 82.96 -66.30
N LEU A 59 -14.62 82.10 -67.17
CA LEU A 59 -15.28 80.88 -67.66
C LEU A 59 -15.63 79.90 -66.52
N LEU A 60 -14.71 79.72 -65.55
CA LEU A 60 -14.94 78.86 -64.39
C LEU A 60 -15.98 79.45 -63.42
N LEU A 61 -15.95 80.77 -63.23
CA LEU A 61 -16.92 81.50 -62.42
C LEU A 61 -18.34 81.39 -63.02
N GLU A 62 -18.48 81.71 -64.31
CA GLU A 62 -19.74 81.62 -65.05
C GLU A 62 -20.31 80.20 -65.02
N ALA A 63 -19.47 79.19 -65.26
CA ALA A 63 -19.90 77.79 -65.20
C ALA A 63 -20.29 77.35 -63.78
N ARG A 64 -19.66 77.88 -62.72
CA ARG A 64 -20.10 77.63 -61.33
C ARG A 64 -21.46 78.28 -61.05
N GLU A 65 -21.65 79.53 -61.48
CA GLU A 65 -22.89 80.27 -61.26
C GLU A 65 -24.05 79.68 -62.07
N HIS A 66 -23.82 79.28 -63.31
CA HIS A 66 -24.80 78.54 -64.13
C HIS A 66 -25.16 77.18 -63.52
N LYS A 67 -24.21 76.51 -62.82
CA LYS A 67 -24.48 75.29 -62.05
C LYS A 67 -25.20 75.56 -60.72
N GLY A 68 -25.34 76.83 -60.30
CA GLY A 68 -26.09 77.22 -59.10
C GLY A 68 -25.46 76.77 -57.79
N VAL A 69 -24.12 76.71 -57.71
CA VAL A 69 -23.40 76.27 -56.49
C VAL A 69 -22.45 77.34 -55.94
N ASP A 70 -22.35 77.40 -54.61
CA ASP A 70 -21.35 78.22 -53.92
C ASP A 70 -19.97 77.53 -53.86
N LEU A 71 -18.95 78.30 -53.47
CA LEU A 71 -17.57 77.82 -53.36
C LEU A 71 -17.36 76.76 -52.27
N TYR A 72 -18.11 76.79 -51.16
CA TYR A 72 -17.99 75.80 -50.08
C TYR A 72 -18.57 74.44 -50.50
N ARG A 73 -19.67 74.45 -51.25
CA ARG A 73 -20.23 73.28 -51.92
C ARG A 73 -19.24 72.71 -52.93
N ALA A 74 -18.64 73.56 -53.76
CA ALA A 74 -17.60 73.15 -54.69
C ALA A 74 -16.36 72.57 -53.96
N GLU A 75 -15.90 73.15 -52.84
CA GLU A 75 -14.81 72.62 -52.02
C GLU A 75 -15.15 71.24 -51.45
N ARG A 76 -16.34 71.08 -50.87
CA ARG A 76 -16.77 69.81 -50.29
C ARG A 76 -16.86 68.71 -51.34
N ASP A 77 -17.33 69.02 -52.54
CA ASP A 77 -17.57 68.03 -53.59
C ASP A 77 -16.29 67.69 -54.37
N THR A 78 -15.44 68.69 -54.69
CA THR A 78 -14.18 68.49 -55.43
C THR A 78 -12.97 68.14 -54.54
N LYS A 79 -13.05 68.41 -53.23
CA LYS A 79 -11.94 68.41 -52.26
C LYS A 79 -10.83 69.44 -52.52
N ILE A 80 -11.07 70.42 -53.39
CA ILE A 80 -10.16 71.56 -53.62
C ILE A 80 -10.54 72.68 -52.66
N ARG A 81 -9.60 73.20 -51.87
CA ARG A 81 -9.93 74.22 -50.86
C ARG A 81 -10.54 75.49 -51.47
N VAL A 82 -11.51 76.13 -50.80
CA VAL A 82 -12.18 77.37 -51.26
C VAL A 82 -11.17 78.42 -51.75
N LYS A 83 -10.13 78.70 -50.96
CA LYS A 83 -9.07 79.66 -51.30
C LYS A 83 -8.33 79.38 -52.61
N TYR A 84 -8.37 78.14 -53.11
CA TYR A 84 -7.77 77.76 -54.40
C TYR A 84 -8.80 77.81 -55.53
N LEU A 85 -10.07 77.45 -55.28
CA LEU A 85 -11.16 77.65 -56.23
C LEU A 85 -11.36 79.15 -56.53
N GLU A 86 -11.37 79.98 -55.49
CA GLU A 86 -11.42 81.45 -55.58
C GLU A 86 -10.21 82.02 -56.34
N ALA A 87 -9.02 81.44 -56.16
CA ALA A 87 -7.82 81.83 -56.90
C ALA A 87 -7.90 81.43 -58.38
N LEU A 88 -8.51 80.28 -58.71
CA LEU A 88 -8.75 79.87 -60.10
C LEU A 88 -9.76 80.79 -60.79
N GLU A 89 -10.91 81.08 -60.15
CA GLU A 89 -11.94 82.00 -60.67
C GLU A 89 -11.43 83.44 -60.85
N ARG A 90 -10.47 83.88 -60.02
CA ARG A 90 -9.80 85.19 -60.19
C ARG A 90 -8.57 85.16 -61.11
N SER A 91 -8.23 84.01 -61.69
CA SER A 91 -6.99 83.80 -62.47
C SER A 91 -5.70 84.16 -61.71
N ASP A 92 -5.73 84.12 -60.37
CA ASP A 92 -4.60 84.42 -59.48
C ASP A 92 -3.80 83.15 -59.19
N PHE A 93 -3.12 82.64 -60.22
CA PHE A 93 -2.35 81.40 -60.13
C PHE A 93 -1.17 81.49 -59.14
N SER A 94 -0.80 82.69 -58.67
CA SER A 94 0.28 82.90 -57.69
C SER A 94 -0.01 82.29 -56.31
N LYS A 95 -1.30 82.18 -55.95
CA LYS A 95 -1.76 81.62 -54.66
C LYS A 95 -1.88 80.10 -54.66
N LEU A 96 -1.62 79.45 -55.79
CA LEU A 96 -1.74 78.00 -55.93
C LEU A 96 -0.43 77.29 -55.57
N PRO A 97 -0.48 76.06 -55.01
CA PRO A 97 0.70 75.35 -54.50
C PRO A 97 1.59 74.73 -55.60
N GLY A 98 1.74 75.42 -56.75
CA GLY A 98 2.54 74.99 -57.89
C GLY A 98 1.74 74.38 -59.04
N ALA A 99 2.31 74.47 -60.25
CA ALA A 99 1.65 74.17 -61.52
C ALA A 99 1.10 72.74 -61.66
N VAL A 100 1.76 71.74 -61.04
CA VAL A 100 1.30 70.34 -61.06
C VAL A 100 -0.05 70.19 -60.36
N TYR A 101 -0.19 70.79 -59.17
CA TYR A 101 -1.44 70.81 -58.42
C TYR A 101 -2.48 71.69 -59.12
N THR A 102 -2.10 72.84 -59.69
CA THR A 102 -2.99 73.69 -60.50
C THR A 102 -3.63 72.92 -61.65
N LYS A 103 -2.85 72.14 -62.41
CA LYS A 103 -3.37 71.28 -63.49
C LYS A 103 -4.38 70.24 -62.97
N GLY A 104 -4.11 69.66 -61.80
CA GLY A 104 -5.02 68.71 -61.15
C GLY A 104 -6.33 69.37 -60.70
N PHE A 105 -6.24 70.54 -60.07
CA PHE A 105 -7.39 71.32 -59.62
C PHE A 105 -8.26 71.78 -60.80
N LEU A 106 -7.65 72.32 -61.85
CA LEU A 106 -8.36 72.72 -63.07
C LEU A 106 -9.10 71.56 -63.74
N ARG A 107 -8.46 70.39 -63.89
CA ARG A 107 -9.14 69.22 -64.49
C ARG A 107 -10.31 68.76 -63.63
N ASN A 108 -10.11 68.59 -62.33
CA ASN A 108 -11.17 68.16 -61.41
C ASN A 108 -12.32 69.17 -61.34
N TYR A 109 -12.00 70.47 -61.34
CA TYR A 109 -13.02 71.51 -61.30
C TYR A 109 -13.78 71.65 -62.63
N ALA A 110 -13.10 71.54 -63.78
CA ALA A 110 -13.76 71.47 -65.08
C ALA A 110 -14.76 70.30 -65.17
N ILE A 111 -14.34 69.08 -64.76
CA ILE A 111 -15.22 67.90 -64.68
C ILE A 111 -16.42 68.19 -63.77
N TYR A 112 -16.20 68.78 -62.59
CA TYR A 112 -17.28 69.14 -61.68
C TYR A 112 -18.24 70.15 -62.30
N LEU A 113 -17.75 71.16 -63.02
CA LEU A 113 -18.57 72.18 -63.67
C LEU A 113 -19.22 71.73 -64.99
N GLY A 114 -18.86 70.56 -65.52
CA GLY A 114 -19.37 70.06 -66.81
C GLY A 114 -18.67 70.68 -68.02
N LEU A 115 -17.50 71.29 -67.84
CA LEU A 115 -16.66 71.84 -68.90
C LEU A 115 -15.70 70.78 -69.45
N ASP A 116 -15.29 70.90 -70.73
CA ASP A 116 -14.22 70.07 -71.27
C ASP A 116 -12.88 70.34 -70.54
N PRO A 117 -12.29 69.35 -69.86
CA PRO A 117 -11.07 69.57 -69.12
C PRO A 117 -9.84 69.81 -70.00
N GLU A 118 -9.81 69.32 -71.25
CA GLU A 118 -8.66 69.58 -72.13
C GLU A 118 -8.71 70.98 -72.73
N ALA A 119 -9.90 71.50 -73.10
CA ALA A 119 -10.07 72.92 -73.44
C ALA A 119 -9.66 73.85 -72.28
N VAL A 120 -10.14 73.59 -71.05
CA VAL A 120 -9.77 74.36 -69.84
C VAL A 120 -8.25 74.35 -69.60
N LEU A 121 -7.60 73.19 -69.72
CA LEU A 121 -6.14 73.08 -69.57
C LEU A 121 -5.35 73.68 -70.74
N GLY A 122 -5.93 73.70 -71.95
CA GLY A 122 -5.39 74.40 -73.11
C GLY A 122 -5.37 75.91 -72.89
N GLN A 123 -6.50 76.47 -72.47
CA GLN A 123 -6.63 77.90 -72.17
C GLN A 123 -5.72 78.32 -71.01
N TRP A 124 -5.61 77.53 -69.94
CA TRP A 124 -4.67 77.78 -68.84
C TRP A 124 -3.21 77.93 -69.30
N LYS A 125 -2.75 77.02 -70.18
CA LYS A 125 -1.39 77.09 -70.76
C LYS A 125 -1.21 78.33 -71.64
N ALA A 126 -2.24 78.73 -72.38
CA ALA A 126 -2.21 79.93 -73.21
C ALA A 126 -2.17 81.22 -72.37
N GLU A 127 -2.83 81.25 -71.21
CA GLU A 127 -2.88 82.43 -70.33
C GLU A 127 -1.65 82.58 -69.43
N VAL A 128 -1.11 81.48 -68.91
CA VAL A 128 0.14 81.48 -68.12
C VAL A 128 1.38 81.60 -69.01
N GLY A 129 1.28 81.16 -70.27
CA GLY A 129 2.42 80.98 -71.16
C GLY A 129 3.28 79.78 -70.76
N THR A 130 4.30 79.47 -71.55
CA THR A 130 5.32 78.47 -71.22
C THR A 130 6.31 79.01 -70.18
N VAL A 131 5.79 79.34 -69.00
CA VAL A 131 6.61 79.50 -67.78
C VAL A 131 7.42 78.22 -67.65
N LYS A 132 8.76 78.36 -67.67
CA LYS A 132 9.67 77.28 -67.27
C LYS A 132 9.13 76.76 -65.96
N LEU A 133 8.68 75.51 -65.97
CA LEU A 133 8.36 74.80 -64.74
C LEU A 133 9.69 74.71 -64.01
N ASP A 134 9.93 75.67 -63.10
CA ASP A 134 10.95 75.50 -62.09
C ASP A 134 10.63 74.16 -61.46
N THR A 135 11.54 73.23 -61.70
CA THR A 135 11.52 71.92 -61.09
C THR A 135 11.60 72.20 -59.61
N ALA A 136 10.43 72.29 -58.96
CA ALA A 136 10.31 72.23 -57.52
C ALA A 136 11.13 71.01 -57.15
N VAL A 137 12.30 71.28 -56.55
CA VAL A 137 13.36 70.28 -56.47
C VAL A 137 12.75 69.13 -55.70
N VAL A 138 12.42 68.06 -56.43
CA VAL A 138 12.22 66.76 -55.83
C VAL A 138 13.63 66.36 -55.46
N ILE A 139 14.08 66.94 -54.34
CA ILE A 139 14.87 66.22 -53.37
C ILE A 139 14.04 64.94 -53.26
N PRO A 140 14.50 63.78 -53.77
CA PRO A 140 13.82 62.55 -53.42
C PRO A 140 13.74 62.63 -51.90
N PRO A 141 12.56 62.44 -51.28
CA PRO A 141 12.53 62.44 -49.82
C PRO A 141 13.64 61.48 -49.45
N ARG A 142 14.70 62.00 -48.78
CA ARG A 142 15.69 61.11 -48.18
C ARG A 142 14.80 60.11 -47.49
N PRO A 143 14.98 58.78 -47.71
CA PRO A 143 14.20 57.83 -46.95
C PRO A 143 14.31 58.34 -45.53
N LEU A 144 13.15 58.59 -44.91
CA LEU A 144 13.15 58.88 -43.51
C LEU A 144 13.72 57.61 -42.92
N GLU A 145 15.04 57.59 -42.73
CA GLU A 145 15.67 57.02 -41.56
C GLU A 145 14.90 57.69 -40.44
N ALA A 146 13.75 57.07 -40.10
CA ALA A 146 13.00 57.34 -38.91
C ALA A 146 14.09 57.39 -37.84
N PRO A 147 14.31 58.56 -37.21
CA PRO A 147 15.53 58.85 -36.50
C PRO A 147 15.75 57.66 -35.58
N ARG A 148 16.82 56.87 -35.83
CA ARG A 148 17.01 55.61 -35.12
C ARG A 148 16.98 55.97 -33.66
N GLY A 149 15.90 55.60 -32.99
CA GLY A 149 15.51 56.15 -31.70
C GLY A 149 16.41 55.58 -30.63
N GLY A 150 17.69 55.98 -30.63
CA GLY A 150 18.57 55.81 -29.50
C GLY A 150 17.84 56.39 -28.31
N LEU A 151 17.74 55.62 -27.24
CA LEU A 151 16.96 55.99 -26.06
C LEU A 151 17.40 57.39 -25.61
N THR A 152 16.51 58.37 -25.75
CA THR A 152 16.77 59.72 -25.28
C THR A 152 16.71 59.68 -23.75
N PHE A 153 17.88 59.62 -23.12
CA PHE A 153 18.07 59.65 -21.68
C PHE A 153 17.65 61.03 -21.12
N THR A 154 16.35 61.29 -21.14
CA THR A 154 15.71 62.35 -20.37
C THR A 154 15.46 61.85 -18.96
N PRO A 155 15.57 62.70 -17.92
CA PRO A 155 15.35 62.27 -16.53
C PRO A 155 14.00 61.57 -16.31
N GLY A 156 12.94 62.02 -16.99
CA GLY A 156 11.61 61.39 -16.91
C GLY A 156 11.58 59.94 -17.42
N VAL A 157 12.29 59.63 -18.50
CA VAL A 157 12.39 58.24 -19.01
C VAL A 157 13.21 57.37 -18.06
N PHE A 158 14.28 57.92 -17.46
CA PHE A 158 15.07 57.22 -16.45
C PHE A 158 14.24 56.87 -15.19
N PHE A 159 13.52 57.85 -14.62
CA PHE A 159 12.66 57.61 -13.46
C PHE A 159 11.47 56.69 -13.79
N GLY A 160 10.89 56.80 -15.00
CA GLY A 160 9.84 55.88 -15.47
C GLY A 160 10.35 54.44 -15.60
N ALA A 161 11.52 54.23 -16.19
CA ALA A 161 12.15 52.91 -16.29
C ALA A 161 12.52 52.34 -14.91
N LEU A 162 13.03 53.18 -14.00
CA LEU A 162 13.33 52.81 -12.62
C LEU A 162 12.06 52.39 -11.84
N LEU A 163 10.95 53.11 -12.04
CA LEU A 163 9.66 52.77 -11.43
C LEU A 163 9.12 51.44 -11.96
N ILE A 164 9.17 51.21 -13.28
CA ILE A 164 8.77 49.94 -13.90
C ILE A 164 9.64 48.79 -13.38
N ALA A 165 10.96 48.98 -13.30
CA ALA A 165 11.88 48.01 -12.74
C ALA A 165 11.57 47.71 -11.27
N GLY A 166 11.29 48.74 -10.46
CA GLY A 166 10.90 48.59 -9.05
C GLY A 166 9.59 47.82 -8.87
N VAL A 167 8.56 48.13 -9.67
CA VAL A 167 7.28 47.40 -9.67
C VAL A 167 7.46 45.95 -10.12
N ALA A 168 8.27 45.70 -11.15
CA ALA A 168 8.58 44.34 -11.61
C ALA A 168 9.33 43.55 -10.53
N LEU A 169 10.31 44.16 -9.85
CA LEU A 169 11.09 43.52 -8.79
C LEU A 169 10.21 43.24 -7.56
N PHE A 170 9.28 44.14 -7.22
CA PHE A 170 8.25 43.90 -6.20
C PHE A 170 7.28 42.78 -6.59
N ALA A 171 6.81 42.73 -7.84
CA ALA A 171 5.95 41.66 -8.34
C ALA A 171 6.66 40.29 -8.35
N ILE A 172 7.95 40.25 -8.72
CA ILE A 172 8.80 39.06 -8.62
C ILE A 172 8.96 38.64 -7.16
N TYR A 173 9.22 39.57 -6.24
CA TYR A 173 9.31 39.29 -4.80
C TYR A 173 7.99 38.72 -4.24
N VAL A 174 6.84 39.35 -4.54
CA VAL A 174 5.52 38.86 -4.12
C VAL A 174 5.21 37.49 -4.73
N GLY A 175 5.47 37.30 -6.03
CA GLY A 175 5.31 36.00 -6.70
C GLY A 175 6.19 34.91 -6.07
N TYR A 176 7.44 35.24 -5.75
CA TYR A 176 8.36 34.33 -5.07
C TYR A 176 7.91 34.00 -3.63
N GLN A 177 7.41 35.01 -2.89
CA GLN A 177 6.86 34.83 -1.56
C GLN A 177 5.63 33.92 -1.58
N LEU A 178 4.71 34.12 -2.54
CA LEU A 178 3.55 33.28 -2.78
C LEU A 178 3.94 31.84 -3.17
N LEU A 179 4.95 31.67 -4.03
CA LEU A 179 5.44 30.34 -4.42
C LEU A 179 6.11 29.60 -3.26
N ARG A 180 6.85 30.30 -2.38
CA ARG A 180 7.38 29.72 -1.13
C ARG A 180 6.26 29.33 -0.17
N PHE A 181 5.26 30.18 0.00
CA PHE A 181 4.02 29.84 0.73
C PHE A 181 3.23 28.69 0.06
N ASN A 182 3.53 28.36 -1.21
CA ASN A 182 2.75 27.36 -1.91
C ASN A 182 3.16 25.90 -1.62
N GLN A 183 4.36 25.67 -1.09
CA GLN A 183 4.92 24.32 -0.92
C GLN A 183 4.25 23.54 0.23
N PRO A 184 3.88 22.26 0.04
CA PRO A 184 3.39 21.42 1.13
C PRO A 184 4.54 21.01 2.08
N PRO A 185 4.27 20.76 3.37
CA PRO A 185 5.29 20.27 4.29
C PRO A 185 5.76 18.87 3.90
N ILE A 186 7.07 18.62 4.05
CA ILE A 186 7.64 17.28 3.86
C ILE A 186 7.27 16.37 5.04
N LEU A 187 7.05 15.10 4.74
CA LEU A 187 6.85 14.04 5.73
C LEU A 187 7.64 12.81 5.28
N THR A 188 8.39 12.19 6.19
CA THR A 188 9.12 10.95 5.92
C THR A 188 9.06 10.07 7.15
N ILE A 189 8.59 8.83 7.01
CA ILE A 189 8.55 7.85 8.09
C ILE A 189 9.92 7.16 8.14
N THR A 190 10.57 7.15 9.30
CA THR A 190 11.86 6.46 9.52
C THR A 190 11.71 5.16 10.29
N SER A 191 10.68 5.06 11.14
CA SER A 191 10.36 3.85 11.90
C SER A 191 8.85 3.62 11.98
N PRO A 192 8.34 2.43 11.61
CA PRO A 192 9.03 1.42 10.81
C PRO A 192 9.43 1.97 9.43
N SER A 193 10.54 1.48 8.87
CA SER A 193 11.07 1.93 7.58
C SER A 193 10.34 1.36 6.36
N THR A 194 9.38 0.46 6.56
CA THR A 194 8.56 -0.15 5.52
C THR A 194 7.08 0.14 5.74
N VAL A 195 6.36 0.38 4.64
CA VAL A 195 4.91 0.68 4.60
C VAL A 195 4.06 -0.49 5.10
N VAL A 196 4.57 -1.71 5.02
CA VAL A 196 3.99 -2.91 5.64
C VAL A 196 5.06 -3.55 6.52
N THR A 197 4.70 -3.90 7.76
CA THR A 197 5.60 -4.62 8.67
C THR A 197 4.84 -5.56 9.61
N THR A 198 5.52 -6.57 10.13
CA THR A 198 4.98 -7.52 11.11
C THR A 198 5.70 -7.34 12.44
N ILE A 199 4.96 -7.07 13.52
CA ILE A 199 5.52 -6.77 14.84
C ILE A 199 4.75 -7.60 15.88
N ASP A 200 5.44 -8.43 16.67
CA ASP A 200 4.82 -9.14 17.80
C ASP A 200 5.00 -8.36 19.10
N ALA A 201 4.24 -7.27 19.22
CA ALA A 201 4.19 -6.42 20.41
C ALA A 201 2.80 -5.77 20.56
N ALA A 202 2.44 -5.39 21.79
CA ALA A 202 1.17 -4.70 22.08
C ALA A 202 1.18 -3.20 21.74
N GLN A 203 2.35 -2.64 21.41
CA GLN A 203 2.55 -1.24 21.03
C GLN A 203 3.81 -1.11 20.17
N THR A 204 3.93 -0.02 19.43
CA THR A 204 5.12 0.30 18.63
C THR A 204 5.37 1.80 18.59
N THR A 205 6.58 2.19 18.20
CA THR A 205 6.96 3.60 18.05
C THR A 205 6.93 3.97 16.56
N LEU A 206 6.04 4.89 16.20
CA LEU A 206 6.06 5.55 14.92
C LEU A 206 6.98 6.76 15.01
N ALA A 207 7.99 6.83 14.14
CA ALA A 207 8.93 7.94 14.12
C ALA A 207 9.26 8.36 12.69
N GLY A 208 9.67 9.62 12.54
CA GLY A 208 10.00 10.18 11.24
C GLY A 208 10.62 11.56 11.31
N THR A 209 10.71 12.19 10.15
CA THR A 209 11.17 13.57 9.97
C THR A 209 10.17 14.41 9.19
N SER A 210 10.20 15.71 9.45
CA SER A 210 9.46 16.78 8.78
C SER A 210 10.26 18.08 8.91
N ALA A 211 9.71 19.23 8.52
CA ALA A 211 10.31 20.51 8.87
C ALA A 211 10.10 20.81 10.38
N PRO A 212 11.00 21.56 11.04
CA PRO A 212 10.85 21.90 12.45
C PRO A 212 9.53 22.62 12.76
N GLY A 213 8.87 22.24 13.86
CA GLY A 213 7.61 22.85 14.31
C GLY A 213 6.34 22.44 13.53
N ILE A 214 6.45 21.58 12.51
CA ILE A 214 5.29 21.04 11.79
C ILE A 214 4.47 20.11 12.70
N THR A 215 3.15 20.19 12.63
CA THR A 215 2.24 19.35 13.41
C THR A 215 2.00 18.02 12.69
N ILE A 216 2.45 16.91 13.27
CA ILE A 216 2.16 15.56 12.78
C ILE A 216 0.84 15.09 13.39
N THR A 217 -0.08 14.66 12.54
CA THR A 217 -1.33 14.00 12.93
C THR A 217 -1.29 12.54 12.50
N ILE A 218 -1.52 11.64 13.44
CA ILE A 218 -1.56 10.18 13.22
C ILE A 218 -2.97 9.71 13.55
N GLN A 219 -3.71 9.25 12.55
CA GLN A 219 -4.98 8.57 12.73
C GLN A 219 -4.73 7.07 12.84
N ALA A 220 -5.08 6.48 13.97
CA ALA A 220 -4.93 5.07 14.30
C ALA A 220 -6.28 4.32 14.18
N PRO A 221 -6.29 2.97 14.23
CA PRO A 221 -7.53 2.19 14.21
C PRO A 221 -8.47 2.55 15.36
N GLY A 222 -9.78 2.56 15.11
CA GLY A 222 -10.79 2.89 16.12
C GLY A 222 -10.87 4.39 16.45
N ASP A 223 -10.68 5.25 15.45
CA ASP A 223 -10.79 6.71 15.50
C ASP A 223 -9.89 7.41 16.55
N GLN A 224 -8.85 6.74 17.03
CA GLN A 224 -7.83 7.35 17.88
C GLN A 224 -6.95 8.28 17.04
N VAL A 225 -6.78 9.53 17.50
CA VAL A 225 -5.97 10.54 16.80
C VAL A 225 -4.90 11.09 17.73
N TYR A 226 -3.63 10.96 17.32
CA TYR A 226 -2.48 11.54 18.01
C TYR A 226 -2.03 12.79 17.26
N ARG A 227 -1.67 13.85 18.00
CA ARG A 227 -1.12 15.09 17.46
C ARG A 227 0.13 15.49 18.24
N LEU A 228 1.24 15.72 17.53
CA LEU A 228 2.52 16.13 18.09
C LEU A 228 3.23 17.10 17.14
N ALA A 229 4.15 17.92 17.65
CA ALA A 229 4.99 18.78 16.82
C ALA A 229 6.35 18.11 16.56
N ALA A 230 6.90 18.30 15.36
CA ALA A 230 8.28 17.97 15.05
C ALA A 230 9.24 18.91 15.83
N ASP A 231 10.31 18.34 16.37
CA ASP A 231 11.29 19.06 17.21
C ASP A 231 12.12 20.09 16.41
N SER A 232 13.05 20.77 17.08
CA SER A 232 13.94 21.76 16.45
C SER A 232 14.89 21.16 15.39
N ALA A 233 15.08 19.85 15.38
CA ALA A 233 15.82 19.09 14.37
C ALA A 233 14.88 18.43 13.33
N GLY A 234 13.58 18.74 13.35
CA GLY A 234 12.56 18.20 12.45
C GLY A 234 12.15 16.75 12.74
N ARG A 235 12.54 16.18 13.87
CA ARG A 235 12.23 14.77 14.22
C ARG A 235 10.94 14.69 15.01
N TRP A 236 10.24 13.57 14.87
CA TRP A 236 9.06 13.27 15.66
C TRP A 236 9.01 11.78 16.00
N SER A 237 8.38 11.45 17.12
CA SER A 237 8.25 10.08 17.63
C SER A 237 7.01 9.97 18.50
N GLN A 238 6.17 8.97 18.26
CA GLN A 238 4.93 8.71 18.98
C GLN A 238 4.77 7.20 19.20
N VAL A 239 4.53 6.80 20.45
CA VAL A 239 4.15 5.41 20.77
C VAL A 239 2.65 5.24 20.51
N VAL A 240 2.28 4.18 19.81
CA VAL A 240 0.89 3.82 19.48
C VAL A 240 0.60 2.37 19.88
N PRO A 241 -0.60 2.07 20.40
CA PRO A 241 -1.01 0.69 20.69
C PRO A 241 -1.23 -0.09 19.40
N LEU A 242 -1.10 -1.43 19.49
CA LEU A 242 -1.39 -2.36 18.40
C LEU A 242 -2.40 -3.41 18.85
N ALA A 243 -3.47 -3.57 18.09
CA ALA A 243 -4.40 -4.69 18.20
C ALA A 243 -3.82 -5.94 17.51
N LYS A 244 -4.29 -7.14 17.90
CA LYS A 244 -3.99 -8.37 17.17
C LYS A 244 -4.59 -8.32 15.76
N GLY A 245 -3.85 -8.75 14.74
CA GLY A 245 -4.22 -8.64 13.34
C GLY A 245 -3.69 -7.35 12.67
N ARG A 246 -4.42 -6.84 11.67
CA ARG A 246 -4.01 -5.69 10.84
C ARG A 246 -4.35 -4.37 11.53
N ASN A 247 -3.33 -3.55 11.79
CA ASN A 247 -3.45 -2.16 12.22
C ASN A 247 -3.11 -1.26 11.02
N GLN A 248 -3.92 -0.25 10.73
CA GLN A 248 -3.63 0.77 9.71
C GLN A 248 -3.59 2.15 10.36
N PHE A 249 -2.51 2.88 10.10
CA PHE A 249 -2.28 4.24 10.55
C PHE A 249 -2.23 5.16 9.33
N SER A 250 -2.92 6.29 9.34
CA SER A 250 -2.79 7.33 8.31
C SER A 250 -2.08 8.54 8.93
N ILE A 251 -0.96 8.96 8.33
CA ILE A 251 -0.05 9.96 8.88
C ILE A 251 0.02 11.16 7.95
N VAL A 252 -0.30 12.34 8.46
CA VAL A 252 -0.26 13.61 7.72
C VAL A 252 0.48 14.68 8.52
N ALA A 253 1.31 15.45 7.85
CA ALA A 253 2.00 16.61 8.41
C ALA A 253 1.25 17.89 8.04
N THR A 254 1.01 18.76 9.03
CA THR A 254 0.26 20.00 8.91
C THR A 254 1.14 21.18 9.31
N ASP A 255 1.36 22.11 8.38
CA ASP A 255 2.04 23.37 8.67
C ASP A 255 1.11 24.28 9.51
N PRO A 256 1.48 24.64 10.75
CA PRO A 256 0.63 25.44 11.63
C PRO A 256 0.51 26.91 11.18
N ALA A 257 1.42 27.43 10.36
CA ALA A 257 1.39 28.81 9.86
C ALA A 257 0.55 28.94 8.58
N THR A 258 0.49 27.89 7.75
CA THR A 258 -0.21 27.92 6.45
C THR A 258 -1.44 27.00 6.37
N ALA A 259 -1.70 26.20 7.41
CA ALA A 259 -2.72 25.15 7.48
C ALA A 259 -2.59 24.07 6.39
N LYS A 260 -1.43 23.96 5.73
CA LYS A 260 -1.22 23.03 4.61
C LYS A 260 -0.86 21.64 5.05
N LEU A 261 -1.40 20.67 4.32
CA LEU A 261 -1.19 19.24 4.54
C LEU A 261 -0.11 18.70 3.60
N SER A 262 0.70 17.76 4.09
CA SER A 262 1.46 16.84 3.25
C SER A 262 0.52 15.87 2.53
N PRO A 263 1.00 15.13 1.51
CA PRO A 263 0.38 13.85 1.15
C PRO A 263 0.24 12.96 2.40
N SER A 264 -0.89 12.25 2.52
CA SER A 264 -1.05 11.27 3.61
C SER A 264 -0.21 10.02 3.32
N THR A 265 0.41 9.47 4.36
CA THR A 265 1.15 8.21 4.30
C THR A 265 0.43 7.16 5.14
N ASP A 266 -0.14 6.16 4.47
CA ASP A 266 -0.76 5.01 5.13
C ASP A 266 0.29 3.95 5.48
N LEU A 267 0.32 3.53 6.74
CA LEU A 267 1.24 2.54 7.29
C LEU A 267 0.44 1.35 7.85
N ILE A 268 0.81 0.13 7.46
CA ILE A 268 0.14 -1.10 7.88
C ILE A 268 1.06 -1.96 8.75
N ILE A 269 0.61 -2.24 9.97
CA ILE A 269 1.34 -3.05 10.95
C ILE A 269 0.50 -4.27 11.31
N THR A 270 0.98 -5.46 10.95
CA THR A 270 0.32 -6.72 11.27
C THR A 270 0.92 -7.30 12.56
N VAL A 271 0.11 -7.45 13.60
CA VAL A 271 0.50 -8.25 14.77
C VAL A 271 0.01 -9.68 14.54
N PRO A 272 0.88 -10.70 14.62
CA PRO A 272 0.46 -12.08 14.42
C PRO A 272 -0.62 -12.47 15.44
N LEU A 273 -1.69 -13.08 14.93
CA LEU A 273 -2.64 -13.81 15.76
C LEU A 273 -1.89 -14.98 16.42
N PRO A 274 -2.20 -15.32 17.69
CA PRO A 274 -1.66 -16.54 18.27
C PRO A 274 -2.09 -17.72 17.40
N SER A 275 -1.13 -18.54 16.95
CA SER A 275 -1.44 -19.78 16.25
C SER A 275 -2.41 -20.62 17.10
N PRO A 276 -3.37 -21.34 16.48
CA PRO A 276 -4.14 -22.33 17.24
C PRO A 276 -3.16 -23.28 17.94
N GLY A 277 -3.45 -23.58 19.21
CA GLY A 277 -2.59 -24.41 20.04
C GLY A 277 -2.45 -25.85 19.49
N PRO A 278 -1.56 -26.66 20.07
CA PRO A 278 -1.34 -28.03 19.64
C PRO A 278 -2.67 -28.80 19.56
N GLU A 279 -2.88 -29.47 18.42
CA GLU A 279 -4.11 -30.19 18.11
C GLU A 279 -4.38 -31.28 19.16
N SER A 280 -5.65 -31.49 19.50
CA SER A 280 -6.04 -32.62 20.36
C SER A 280 -5.60 -33.94 19.70
N PRO A 281 -5.09 -34.93 20.46
CA PRO A 281 -4.62 -36.17 19.88
C PRO A 281 -5.75 -36.91 19.16
N THR A 282 -5.50 -37.43 17.98
CA THR A 282 -6.46 -38.31 17.30
C THR A 282 -6.52 -39.64 18.03
N LEU A 283 -7.69 -40.28 18.05
CA LEU A 283 -7.91 -41.61 18.60
C LEU A 283 -8.87 -42.34 17.66
N THR A 284 -8.58 -43.61 17.38
CA THR A 284 -9.47 -44.49 16.61
C THR A 284 -9.38 -45.89 17.21
N VAL A 285 -10.40 -46.30 17.97
CA VAL A 285 -10.49 -47.64 18.56
C VAL A 285 -11.08 -48.63 17.54
N THR A 286 -10.23 -49.51 16.99
CA THR A 286 -10.63 -50.55 16.03
C THR A 286 -11.17 -51.81 16.71
N SER A 287 -10.79 -52.05 17.96
CA SER A 287 -11.35 -53.12 18.80
C SER A 287 -11.41 -52.68 20.27
N PRO A 288 -12.51 -52.94 21.00
CA PRO A 288 -13.72 -53.61 20.55
C PRO A 288 -14.61 -52.69 19.70
N THR A 289 -15.38 -53.26 18.78
CA THR A 289 -16.51 -52.56 18.14
C THR A 289 -17.62 -52.35 19.17
N ASP A 290 -18.33 -51.22 19.11
CA ASP A 290 -19.42 -50.93 20.05
C ASP A 290 -20.53 -52.00 19.96
N GLY A 291 -21.02 -52.45 21.12
CA GLY A 291 -22.02 -53.51 21.25
C GLY A 291 -21.49 -54.94 21.13
N THR A 292 -20.18 -55.16 20.92
CA THR A 292 -19.63 -56.52 20.73
C THR A 292 -19.83 -57.39 21.96
N SER A 293 -20.31 -58.62 21.73
CA SER A 293 -20.40 -59.66 22.76
C SER A 293 -19.17 -60.57 22.74
N PHE A 294 -18.51 -60.72 23.88
CA PHE A 294 -17.34 -61.58 24.08
C PHE A 294 -17.68 -62.77 24.98
N GLN A 295 -17.11 -63.94 24.67
CA GLN A 295 -17.20 -65.15 25.49
C GLN A 295 -16.06 -65.26 26.52
N ASN A 296 -14.97 -64.52 26.33
CA ASN A 296 -13.85 -64.41 27.27
C ASN A 296 -13.88 -63.04 27.98
N GLY A 297 -13.35 -62.97 29.20
CA GLY A 297 -13.20 -61.74 29.97
C GLY A 297 -12.09 -60.81 29.46
N ALA A 298 -11.09 -61.36 28.76
CA ALA A 298 -9.99 -60.61 28.16
C ALA A 298 -10.45 -59.84 26.89
N ILE A 299 -10.85 -58.58 27.05
CA ILE A 299 -11.32 -57.75 25.93
C ILE A 299 -10.12 -57.14 25.20
N PRO A 300 -9.95 -57.38 23.88
CA PRO A 300 -8.89 -56.73 23.11
C PRO A 300 -9.17 -55.23 22.95
N ILE A 301 -8.22 -54.40 23.36
CA ILE A 301 -8.23 -52.95 23.16
C ILE A 301 -7.17 -52.62 22.10
N GLN A 302 -7.61 -52.24 20.90
CA GLN A 302 -6.75 -52.02 19.75
C GLN A 302 -7.16 -50.76 18.98
N GLY A 303 -6.20 -50.10 18.35
CA GLY A 303 -6.45 -48.90 17.57
C GLY A 303 -5.20 -48.13 17.19
N THR A 304 -5.41 -46.89 16.76
CA THR A 304 -4.35 -45.92 16.46
C THR A 304 -4.60 -44.59 17.17
N THR A 305 -3.52 -43.88 17.50
CA THR A 305 -3.56 -42.56 18.13
C THR A 305 -2.29 -41.76 17.86
N THR A 306 -2.38 -40.43 17.92
CA THR A 306 -1.21 -39.54 18.01
C THR A 306 -0.83 -39.18 19.45
N ALA A 307 -1.53 -39.72 20.45
CA ALA A 307 -1.17 -39.58 21.86
C ALA A 307 0.05 -40.42 22.24
N THR A 308 0.75 -40.03 23.31
CA THR A 308 1.85 -40.80 23.89
C THR A 308 1.38 -41.91 24.84
N THR A 309 0.11 -41.90 25.25
CA THR A 309 -0.42 -42.83 26.25
C THR A 309 -1.93 -43.01 26.07
N ILE A 310 -2.39 -44.27 26.15
CA ILE A 310 -3.80 -44.64 26.29
C ILE A 310 -4.05 -45.04 27.75
N THR A 311 -5.20 -44.64 28.29
CA THR A 311 -5.75 -45.18 29.55
C THR A 311 -7.13 -45.74 29.30
N VAL A 312 -7.38 -46.95 29.79
CA VAL A 312 -8.67 -47.66 29.69
C VAL A 312 -9.27 -47.79 31.08
N SER A 313 -10.55 -47.50 31.23
CA SER A 313 -11.35 -47.84 32.41
C SER A 313 -12.68 -48.47 32.00
N ALA A 314 -13.39 -49.11 32.94
CA ALA A 314 -14.69 -49.70 32.68
C ALA A 314 -15.67 -49.41 33.81
N THR A 315 -16.94 -49.21 33.46
CA THR A 315 -18.06 -49.09 34.40
C THR A 315 -19.06 -50.21 34.14
N TYR A 316 -19.52 -50.88 35.20
CA TYR A 316 -20.53 -51.94 35.07
C TYR A 316 -21.87 -51.36 34.64
N ALA A 317 -22.44 -51.89 33.55
CA ALA A 317 -23.65 -51.40 32.90
C ALA A 317 -24.85 -52.35 33.05
N GLY A 318 -24.73 -53.38 33.89
CA GLY A 318 -25.80 -54.35 34.21
C GLY A 318 -25.48 -55.78 33.75
N PRO A 319 -26.34 -56.75 34.09
CA PRO A 319 -26.19 -58.13 33.60
C PRO A 319 -26.43 -58.19 32.08
N VAL A 320 -25.91 -59.24 31.43
CA VAL A 320 -26.34 -59.58 30.07
C VAL A 320 -27.79 -60.04 30.09
N SER A 321 -28.67 -59.41 29.30
CA SER A 321 -30.08 -59.80 29.24
C SER A 321 -30.22 -61.19 28.63
N ALA A 322 -30.68 -62.15 29.42
CA ALA A 322 -30.99 -63.48 28.93
C ALA A 322 -32.14 -63.40 27.89
N THR A 323 -31.93 -64.02 26.73
CA THR A 323 -32.94 -64.11 25.68
C THR A 323 -34.21 -64.77 26.22
N SER A 324 -35.37 -64.21 25.89
CA SER A 324 -36.67 -64.68 26.35
C SER A 324 -36.95 -66.12 25.94
N SER A 325 -37.06 -67.01 26.94
CA SER A 325 -37.80 -68.27 26.86
C SER A 325 -38.72 -68.37 28.08
N PRO A 326 -40.02 -68.64 27.92
CA PRO A 326 -40.92 -68.80 29.06
C PRO A 326 -40.59 -70.11 29.81
N PRO A 327 -40.61 -70.13 31.15
CA PRO A 327 -40.22 -71.30 31.92
C PRO A 327 -41.33 -72.37 31.94
N PRO A 328 -40.99 -73.68 31.85
CA PRO A 328 -41.86 -74.71 32.40
C PRO A 328 -41.81 -74.64 33.93
N ALA A 329 -42.97 -74.73 34.58
CA ALA A 329 -43.09 -74.53 36.02
C ALA A 329 -42.63 -75.75 36.85
N SER A 330 -41.66 -75.56 37.75
CA SER A 330 -41.57 -76.22 39.07
C SER A 330 -40.43 -75.62 39.92
N PRO A 331 -40.43 -75.79 41.26
CA PRO A 331 -39.93 -74.73 42.14
C PRO A 331 -38.52 -74.94 42.75
N GLN A 332 -37.98 -73.82 43.23
CA GLN A 332 -36.89 -73.67 44.22
C GLN A 332 -35.47 -74.16 43.84
N SER A 333 -34.65 -73.20 43.40
CA SER A 333 -33.44 -72.88 44.13
C SER A 333 -33.30 -71.36 44.25
N SER A 334 -33.34 -70.83 45.48
CA SER A 334 -33.18 -69.40 45.74
C SER A 334 -31.70 -69.05 45.69
N ALA A 335 -31.17 -68.90 44.48
CA ALA A 335 -29.83 -68.39 44.26
C ALA A 335 -29.69 -66.99 44.89
N LYS A 336 -28.69 -66.85 45.77
CA LYS A 336 -28.27 -65.57 46.34
C LYS A 336 -28.05 -64.55 45.21
N PRO A 337 -28.55 -63.30 45.30
CA PRO A 337 -28.32 -62.31 44.25
C PRO A 337 -26.83 -62.21 43.91
N ALA A 338 -26.50 -62.39 42.64
CA ALA A 338 -25.12 -62.27 42.17
C ALA A 338 -24.60 -60.87 42.54
N ALA A 339 -23.53 -60.82 43.33
CA ALA A 339 -22.99 -59.55 43.80
C ALA A 339 -22.55 -58.72 42.58
N THR A 340 -22.94 -57.43 42.56
CA THR A 340 -22.54 -56.51 41.49
C THR A 340 -21.02 -56.51 41.36
N PRO A 341 -20.45 -56.89 40.19
CA PRO A 341 -19.01 -57.01 40.06
C PRO A 341 -18.36 -55.64 40.23
N LYS A 342 -17.31 -55.59 41.05
CA LYS A 342 -16.53 -54.37 41.28
C LYS A 342 -15.84 -53.96 39.97
N PRO A 343 -15.89 -52.69 39.55
CA PRO A 343 -15.13 -52.23 38.40
C PRO A 343 -13.62 -52.51 38.53
N PRO A 344 -12.97 -53.06 37.49
CA PRO A 344 -11.52 -53.25 37.47
C PRO A 344 -10.80 -51.89 37.46
N ALA A 345 -9.58 -51.87 37.99
CA ALA A 345 -8.74 -50.68 38.02
C ALA A 345 -8.33 -50.28 36.59
N SER A 346 -8.21 -48.96 36.35
CA SER A 346 -7.82 -48.45 35.04
C SER A 346 -6.43 -48.95 34.62
N LYS A 347 -6.30 -49.36 33.36
CA LYS A 347 -5.07 -49.89 32.78
C LYS A 347 -4.48 -48.86 31.82
N ARG A 348 -3.18 -48.60 31.93
CA ARG A 348 -2.41 -47.82 30.96
C ARG A 348 -1.90 -48.74 29.86
N ILE A 349 -2.07 -48.34 28.60
CA ILE A 349 -1.53 -49.03 27.42
C ILE A 349 -0.49 -48.12 26.75
N THR A 350 0.66 -48.68 26.41
CA THR A 350 1.75 -48.00 25.70
C THR A 350 1.44 -47.93 24.21
N VAL A 351 1.70 -46.78 23.60
CA VAL A 351 1.54 -46.56 22.15
C VAL A 351 2.88 -46.84 21.44
N GLY A 352 2.84 -47.56 20.32
CA GLY A 352 3.99 -47.82 19.46
C GLY A 352 4.49 -46.57 18.74
N SER A 353 5.70 -46.62 18.20
CA SER A 353 6.31 -45.51 17.45
C SER A 353 5.57 -45.17 16.13
N ASP A 354 4.72 -46.08 15.66
CA ASP A 354 3.83 -45.92 14.51
C ASP A 354 2.43 -45.38 14.89
N GLY A 355 2.19 -45.09 16.17
CA GLY A 355 0.89 -44.65 16.69
C GLY A 355 -0.09 -45.80 16.95
N SER A 356 0.29 -47.06 16.74
CA SER A 356 -0.58 -48.22 17.04
C SER A 356 -0.61 -48.55 18.53
N PHE A 357 -1.70 -49.15 19.00
CA PHE A 357 -1.75 -49.77 20.33
C PHE A 357 -2.55 -51.08 20.28
N SER A 358 -2.15 -52.06 21.09
CA SER A 358 -2.84 -53.34 21.25
C SER A 358 -2.51 -53.95 22.62
N ASP A 359 -3.54 -54.22 23.42
CA ASP A 359 -3.45 -54.91 24.72
C ASP A 359 -4.81 -55.55 25.06
N SER A 360 -4.92 -56.30 26.17
CA SER A 360 -6.18 -56.81 26.71
C SER A 360 -6.62 -56.07 27.98
N TYR A 361 -7.93 -56.00 28.21
CA TYR A 361 -8.53 -55.46 29.44
C TYR A 361 -9.51 -56.47 30.03
N GLN A 362 -9.24 -56.94 31.25
CA GLN A 362 -10.00 -58.02 31.89
C GLN A 362 -11.30 -57.50 32.49
N LEU A 363 -12.42 -58.13 32.10
CA LEU A 363 -13.77 -57.82 32.58
C LEU A 363 -14.47 -59.09 33.10
N ALA A 364 -15.19 -58.95 34.22
CA ALA A 364 -16.05 -60.00 34.74
C ALA A 364 -17.34 -60.13 33.90
N PRO A 365 -18.15 -61.21 34.06
CA PRO A 365 -19.38 -61.41 33.28
C PRO A 365 -20.39 -60.26 33.45
N GLY A 366 -21.08 -59.91 32.37
CA GLY A 366 -22.07 -58.82 32.32
C GLY A 366 -21.76 -57.77 31.23
N ARG A 367 -22.59 -56.73 31.18
CA ARG A 367 -22.45 -55.60 30.24
C ARG A 367 -21.59 -54.51 30.88
N TRP A 368 -20.67 -53.94 30.10
CA TRP A 368 -19.72 -52.92 30.55
C TRP A 368 -19.65 -51.75 29.57
N ALA A 369 -19.44 -50.57 30.11
CA ALA A 369 -19.06 -49.37 29.36
C ALA A 369 -17.56 -49.14 29.55
N LEU A 370 -16.77 -49.40 28.52
CA LEU A 370 -15.35 -49.07 28.42
C LEU A 370 -15.17 -47.61 28.02
N THR A 371 -14.25 -46.93 28.69
CA THR A 371 -13.83 -45.57 28.38
C THR A 371 -12.34 -45.62 28.02
N ILE A 372 -12.03 -45.37 26.75
CA ILE A 372 -10.66 -45.33 26.22
C ILE A 372 -10.27 -43.86 26.06
N THR A 373 -9.26 -43.41 26.78
CA THR A 373 -8.78 -42.02 26.74
C THR A 373 -7.34 -41.96 26.25
N ALA A 374 -7.14 -41.26 25.14
CA ALA A 374 -5.84 -40.90 24.59
C ALA A 374 -5.37 -39.57 25.18
N SER A 375 -4.24 -39.58 25.88
CA SER A 375 -3.68 -38.39 26.53
C SER A 375 -2.45 -37.89 25.78
N GLY A 376 -2.56 -36.70 25.18
CA GLY A 376 -1.48 -36.02 24.48
C GLY A 376 -0.73 -35.03 25.37
N ALA A 377 0.06 -34.16 24.74
CA ALA A 377 0.72 -33.05 25.44
C ALA A 377 -0.28 -31.98 25.91
N PHE A 378 0.12 -31.16 26.89
CA PHE A 378 -0.63 -30.00 27.39
C PHE A 378 -2.05 -30.31 27.89
N ASP A 379 -2.21 -31.43 28.62
CA ASP A 379 -3.47 -31.92 29.21
C ASP A 379 -4.63 -32.08 28.20
N ARG A 380 -4.33 -32.16 26.90
CA ARG A 380 -5.31 -32.47 25.86
C ARG A 380 -5.53 -33.97 25.79
N ALA A 381 -6.78 -34.37 25.98
CA ALA A 381 -7.20 -35.75 25.89
C ALA A 381 -8.41 -35.92 24.96
N THR A 382 -8.43 -37.04 24.25
CA THR A 382 -9.55 -37.47 23.40
C THR A 382 -10.06 -38.79 23.94
N THR A 383 -11.38 -38.89 24.16
CA THR A 383 -12.01 -40.07 24.78
C THR A 383 -13.02 -40.70 23.84
N GLU A 384 -12.97 -42.02 23.71
CA GLU A 384 -13.93 -42.82 22.96
C GLU A 384 -14.56 -43.87 23.90
N GLN A 385 -15.88 -44.04 23.82
CA GLN A 385 -16.62 -45.00 24.66
C GLN A 385 -17.03 -46.23 23.83
N ARG A 386 -16.96 -47.41 24.44
CA ARG A 386 -17.40 -48.69 23.85
C ARG A 386 -18.21 -49.48 24.85
N THR A 387 -19.40 -49.92 24.45
CA THR A 387 -20.19 -50.91 25.17
C THR A 387 -19.71 -52.30 24.76
N VAL A 388 -19.46 -53.17 25.73
CA VAL A 388 -19.22 -54.60 25.48
C VAL A 388 -20.07 -55.46 26.40
N SER A 389 -20.42 -56.65 25.94
CA SER A 389 -21.16 -57.64 26.73
C SER A 389 -20.30 -58.87 26.92
N VAL A 390 -19.89 -59.18 28.15
CA VAL A 390 -19.17 -60.40 28.48
C VAL A 390 -20.21 -61.45 28.86
N ALA A 391 -20.59 -62.28 27.89
CA ALA A 391 -21.61 -63.32 28.04
C ALA A 391 -21.08 -64.60 28.73
N PHE A 392 -19.89 -64.50 29.33
CA PHE A 392 -19.01 -65.55 29.83
C PHE A 392 -19.67 -66.90 30.14
N THR A 393 -19.33 -67.90 29.34
CA THR A 393 -19.75 -69.29 29.51
C THR A 393 -18.61 -70.22 29.94
N GLY A 394 -17.39 -69.68 30.11
CA GLY A 394 -16.17 -70.46 30.39
C GLY A 394 -15.71 -70.43 31.84
N VAL A 395 -14.40 -70.63 32.02
CA VAL A 395 -13.67 -70.49 33.28
C VAL A 395 -12.34 -69.79 32.99
N ASP A 396 -12.06 -68.70 33.69
CA ASP A 396 -10.79 -67.99 33.60
C ASP A 396 -10.15 -67.97 34.99
N LEU A 397 -8.92 -68.44 35.09
CA LEU A 397 -8.22 -68.66 36.34
C LEU A 397 -6.81 -68.09 36.27
N VAL A 398 -6.61 -67.00 36.99
CA VAL A 398 -5.27 -66.46 37.26
C VAL A 398 -4.75 -67.09 38.54
N VAL A 399 -3.57 -67.70 38.44
CA VAL A 399 -2.86 -68.38 39.54
C VAL A 399 -1.59 -67.59 39.84
N ALA A 400 -1.51 -66.98 41.02
CA ALA A 400 -0.38 -66.15 41.45
C ALA A 400 0.37 -66.82 42.61
N ILE A 401 1.66 -67.07 42.42
CA ILE A 401 2.49 -67.74 43.43
C ILE A 401 3.12 -66.70 44.37
N ARG A 402 2.76 -66.75 45.65
CA ARG A 402 3.15 -65.76 46.66
C ARG A 402 3.66 -66.46 47.93
N GLY A 403 4.81 -66.03 48.44
CA GLY A 403 5.38 -66.54 49.71
C GLY A 403 6.32 -67.75 49.59
N GLY A 404 6.45 -68.37 48.42
CA GLY A 404 7.43 -69.43 48.16
C GLY A 404 7.18 -70.11 46.81
N PRO A 405 8.12 -70.91 46.28
CA PRO A 405 7.88 -71.67 45.06
C PRO A 405 6.77 -72.72 45.27
N ALA A 406 6.02 -73.02 44.22
CA ALA A 406 4.93 -73.98 44.23
C ALA A 406 4.98 -74.86 42.97
N TRP A 407 4.87 -76.18 43.14
CA TRP A 407 4.65 -77.09 42.01
C TRP A 407 3.19 -77.05 41.60
N ILE A 408 2.91 -76.87 40.30
CA ILE A 408 1.56 -76.69 39.76
C ILE A 408 1.35 -77.69 38.62
N LYS A 409 0.18 -78.34 38.62
CA LYS A 409 -0.32 -79.15 37.51
C LYS A 409 -1.77 -78.75 37.22
N VAL A 410 -2.11 -78.58 35.94
CA VAL A 410 -3.38 -77.96 35.51
C VAL A 410 -4.10 -78.82 34.49
N TRP A 411 -5.43 -78.92 34.63
CA TRP A 411 -6.33 -79.48 33.64
C TRP A 411 -7.34 -78.41 33.19
N LEU A 412 -7.58 -78.34 31.89
CA LEU A 412 -8.56 -77.48 31.23
C LEU A 412 -9.62 -78.38 30.61
N ASP A 413 -10.89 -78.19 30.98
CA ASP A 413 -12.03 -79.02 30.55
C ASP A 413 -11.78 -80.55 30.72
N GLY A 414 -11.05 -80.91 31.79
CA GLY A 414 -10.67 -82.28 32.13
C GLY A 414 -9.40 -82.81 31.44
N GLN A 415 -8.90 -82.17 30.38
CA GLN A 415 -7.65 -82.51 29.68
C GLN A 415 -6.44 -81.80 30.29
N LEU A 416 -5.24 -82.38 30.18
CA LEU A 416 -4.00 -81.75 30.69
C LEU A 416 -3.67 -80.47 29.92
N ALA A 417 -3.31 -79.41 30.64
CA ALA A 417 -2.82 -78.18 30.02
C ALA A 417 -1.44 -78.41 29.38
N THR A 418 -1.28 -78.00 28.12
CA THR A 418 -0.02 -78.11 27.36
C THR A 418 1.14 -77.49 28.15
N GLY A 419 2.23 -78.25 28.32
CA GLY A 419 3.39 -77.82 29.11
C GLY A 419 3.31 -78.11 30.62
N PHE A 420 2.13 -78.45 31.16
CA PHE A 420 1.94 -78.84 32.57
C PHE A 420 1.70 -80.36 32.74
N GLU A 421 2.01 -81.16 31.73
CA GLU A 421 1.75 -82.61 31.66
C GLU A 421 2.35 -83.40 32.85
N ALA A 422 3.60 -83.08 33.20
CA ALA A 422 4.30 -83.61 34.38
C ALA A 422 4.18 -82.71 35.63
N GLY A 423 3.50 -81.55 35.50
CA GLY A 423 3.51 -80.45 36.46
C GLY A 423 4.85 -79.70 36.52
N GLN A 424 4.81 -78.42 36.87
CA GLN A 424 5.95 -77.50 36.82
C GLN A 424 6.12 -76.74 38.15
N THR A 425 7.36 -76.62 38.63
CA THR A 425 7.67 -75.80 39.81
C THR A 425 7.85 -74.34 39.42
N GLU A 426 6.92 -73.51 39.85
CA GLU A 426 6.91 -72.07 39.60
C GLU A 426 7.55 -71.29 40.74
N ALA A 427 8.27 -70.23 40.40
CA ALA A 427 8.93 -69.36 41.37
C ALA A 427 7.95 -68.36 42.03
N ALA A 428 8.29 -67.92 43.24
CA ALA A 428 7.53 -66.85 43.90
C ALA A 428 7.54 -65.56 43.04
N GLY A 429 6.37 -64.93 42.92
CA GLY A 429 6.16 -63.76 42.08
C GLY A 429 5.70 -64.07 40.65
N LYS A 430 5.62 -65.35 40.24
CA LYS A 430 4.99 -65.74 38.97
C LYS A 430 3.47 -65.63 39.04
N THR A 431 2.89 -65.17 37.95
CA THR A 431 1.46 -65.20 37.66
C THR A 431 1.27 -66.01 36.38
N LEU A 432 0.34 -66.96 36.41
CA LEU A 432 -0.11 -67.77 35.29
C LEU A 432 -1.59 -67.46 35.02
N GLU A 433 -1.99 -67.52 33.75
CA GLU A 433 -3.37 -67.26 33.31
C GLU A 433 -3.83 -68.46 32.48
N PHE A 434 -5.00 -69.00 32.82
CA PHE A 434 -5.56 -70.19 32.21
C PHE A 434 -7.04 -69.95 31.88
N THR A 435 -7.46 -70.33 30.68
CA THR A 435 -8.86 -70.19 30.24
C THR A 435 -9.38 -71.52 29.68
N ALA A 436 -10.59 -71.91 30.07
CA ALA A 436 -11.28 -73.13 29.66
C ALA A 436 -12.79 -72.88 29.43
N LYS A 437 -13.55 -73.88 28.97
CA LYS A 437 -14.98 -73.75 28.60
C LYS A 437 -15.97 -74.20 29.66
N THR A 438 -15.58 -75.09 30.57
CA THR A 438 -16.48 -75.67 31.58
C THR A 438 -15.80 -75.81 32.94
N SER A 439 -14.52 -76.17 32.98
CA SER A 439 -13.78 -76.31 34.24
C SER A 439 -12.29 -76.10 34.09
N ILE A 440 -11.68 -75.52 35.13
CA ILE A 440 -10.23 -75.59 35.34
C ILE A 440 -10.00 -76.33 36.64
N GLU A 441 -9.08 -77.30 36.64
CA GLU A 441 -8.66 -77.99 37.84
C GLU A 441 -7.16 -77.73 38.04
N VAL A 442 -6.75 -77.30 39.25
CA VAL A 442 -5.35 -77.00 39.57
C VAL A 442 -4.93 -77.79 40.78
N ARG A 443 -3.89 -78.61 40.62
CA ARG A 443 -3.16 -79.23 41.72
C ARG A 443 -1.94 -78.39 42.03
N THR A 444 -1.87 -77.85 43.24
CA THR A 444 -0.70 -77.12 43.75
C THR A 444 -0.06 -77.90 44.89
N GLY A 445 1.27 -78.00 44.89
CA GLY A 445 2.07 -78.60 45.96
C GLY A 445 2.20 -77.70 47.21
N ASN A 446 1.80 -76.43 47.11
CA ASN A 446 1.88 -75.46 48.20
C ASN A 446 0.67 -74.52 48.15
N ALA A 447 -0.50 -75.03 48.58
CA ALA A 447 -1.77 -74.32 48.45
C ALA A 447 -1.81 -72.98 49.20
N GLY A 448 -1.17 -72.89 50.36
CA GLY A 448 -1.05 -71.63 51.12
C GLY A 448 -0.14 -70.57 50.48
N ALA A 449 0.62 -70.93 49.44
CA ALA A 449 1.44 -70.02 48.63
C ALA A 449 0.86 -69.77 47.23
N THR A 450 -0.37 -70.22 46.96
CA THR A 450 -1.02 -70.18 45.64
C THR A 450 -2.31 -69.36 45.73
N ASP A 451 -2.25 -68.08 45.37
CA ASP A 451 -3.43 -67.22 45.29
C ASP A 451 -4.19 -67.48 43.99
N PHE A 452 -5.50 -67.70 44.09
CA PHE A 452 -6.39 -67.87 42.93
C PHE A 452 -7.25 -66.62 42.68
N THR A 453 -7.48 -66.30 41.41
CA THR A 453 -8.47 -65.31 40.97
C THR A 453 -9.31 -65.95 39.87
N LEU A 454 -10.61 -66.14 40.12
CA LEU A 454 -11.54 -66.82 39.23
C LEU A 454 -12.46 -65.79 38.58
N ASN A 455 -12.46 -65.70 37.24
CA ASN A 455 -13.28 -64.78 36.46
C ASN A 455 -13.16 -63.32 36.95
N GLY A 456 -11.94 -62.88 37.24
CA GLY A 456 -11.65 -61.55 37.82
C GLY A 456 -11.98 -61.39 39.32
N THR A 457 -12.58 -62.39 39.98
CA THR A 457 -12.87 -62.37 41.42
C THR A 457 -11.72 -63.00 42.20
N ALA A 458 -11.04 -62.21 43.03
CA ALA A 458 -9.94 -62.71 43.87
C ALA A 458 -10.49 -63.65 44.96
N LEU A 459 -9.99 -64.88 44.97
CA LEU A 459 -10.29 -65.92 45.97
C LEU A 459 -9.18 -66.02 47.03
N GLY A 460 -7.95 -65.67 46.66
CA GLY A 460 -6.76 -65.81 47.50
C GLY A 460 -6.31 -67.27 47.61
N ALA A 461 -5.46 -67.55 48.60
CA ALA A 461 -5.02 -68.90 48.92
C ALA A 461 -6.17 -69.74 49.50
N LEU A 462 -6.52 -70.83 48.82
CA LEU A 462 -7.62 -71.71 49.22
C LEU A 462 -7.20 -72.82 50.20
N GLY A 463 -5.90 -72.93 50.54
CA GLY A 463 -5.38 -74.06 51.32
C GLY A 463 -4.22 -73.72 52.26
N GLY A 464 -3.74 -74.76 52.96
CA GLY A 464 -2.63 -74.65 53.91
C GLY A 464 -1.25 -74.63 53.23
N ALA A 465 -0.27 -74.01 53.87
CA ALA A 465 1.12 -73.98 53.40
C ALA A 465 1.73 -75.40 53.39
N GLY A 466 2.46 -75.73 52.33
CA GLY A 466 3.20 -77.00 52.18
C GLY A 466 2.35 -78.27 52.00
N VAL A 467 1.02 -78.15 51.93
CA VAL A 467 0.11 -79.30 51.69
C VAL A 467 -0.29 -79.33 50.21
N PRO A 468 0.00 -80.44 49.49
CA PRO A 468 -0.48 -80.60 48.12
C PRO A 468 -2.00 -80.78 48.08
N GLN A 469 -2.69 -79.89 47.36
CA GLN A 469 -4.15 -79.92 47.21
C GLN A 469 -4.54 -79.73 45.74
N THR A 470 -5.68 -80.30 45.35
CA THR A 470 -6.28 -80.10 44.05
C THR A 470 -7.61 -79.35 44.21
N TRP A 471 -7.79 -78.30 43.41
CA TRP A 471 -8.96 -77.42 43.44
C TRP A 471 -9.61 -77.38 42.06
N LEU A 472 -10.90 -77.70 42.02
CA LEU A 472 -11.76 -77.60 40.84
C LEU A 472 -12.50 -76.26 40.86
N PHE A 473 -12.36 -75.53 39.76
CA PHE A 473 -13.01 -74.27 39.48
C PHE A 473 -14.02 -74.49 38.36
N GLN A 474 -15.29 -74.64 38.73
CA GLN A 474 -16.40 -74.90 37.82
C GLN A 474 -17.58 -73.97 38.16
N PRO A 475 -17.54 -72.70 37.71
CA PRO A 475 -18.66 -71.77 37.82
C PRO A 475 -19.96 -72.39 37.26
N PRO A 476 -21.13 -72.14 37.87
CA PRO A 476 -21.39 -71.20 38.96
C PRO A 476 -21.05 -71.72 40.36
N ASP A 477 -20.61 -72.98 40.49
CA ASP A 477 -20.32 -73.59 41.79
C ASP A 477 -19.08 -72.97 42.46
N PRO A 478 -19.04 -72.90 43.80
CA PRO A 478 -17.86 -72.44 44.53
C PRO A 478 -16.69 -73.43 44.30
N PRO A 479 -15.42 -72.97 44.39
CA PRO A 479 -14.25 -73.84 44.23
C PRO A 479 -14.32 -75.04 45.18
N GLN A 480 -14.15 -76.24 44.64
CA GLN A 480 -14.22 -77.49 45.39
C GLN A 480 -12.86 -78.16 45.48
N GLN A 481 -12.49 -78.65 46.66
CA GLN A 481 -11.29 -79.47 46.79
C GLN A 481 -11.57 -80.88 46.25
N THR A 482 -10.72 -81.37 45.35
CA THR A 482 -10.83 -82.72 44.77
C THR A 482 -9.68 -83.62 45.22
N ASN A 483 -9.87 -84.93 45.06
CA ASN A 483 -8.84 -85.94 45.32
C ASN A 483 -8.07 -86.35 44.05
N ARG A 484 -8.08 -85.54 42.98
CA ARG A 484 -7.37 -85.87 41.73
C ARG A 484 -5.87 -85.71 41.91
N VAL A 485 -5.11 -86.76 41.61
CA VAL A 485 -3.64 -86.81 41.80
C VAL A 485 -2.86 -86.86 40.48
N TYR A 486 -3.49 -87.36 39.39
CA TYR A 486 -2.83 -87.71 38.12
C TYR A 486 -3.42 -86.98 36.91
#